data_AF-X0PSZ4-F1
#
_entry.id   AF-X0PSZ4-F1
#
_cell.length_a   1.000
_cell.length_b   1.000
_cell.length_c   1.000
_cell.angle_alpha   90.00
_cell.angle_beta   90.00
_cell.angle_gamma   90.00
#
_symmetry.space_group_name_H-M   'P 1'
#
loop_
_entity.id
_entity.type
_entity.pdbx_description
1 polymer ?
#
loop_
_entity_poly.entity_id
_entity_poly.type
_entity_poly.pdbx_seq_one_letter_code
_entity_poly.pdbx_strand_id
1 'polypeptide(L)'
;MAKDERKEALATALKKIEKNYGKGAIMRMGDKVDTQISTISSGSLALDEALGVGGYPRGRIVEIYGPESSGKTTVALHAVAEVQRQGGTAAYIDAENAMDPAYATNLGVNIDDLLLSQPDTGEQGLEIADALVSSGAIDLVVVDSVAALVPRAEIEGEMGDAHVGLQARLMSQALRKLSGTINKTKTIAIFINQIREKVGVMFGSPETTPGGRALKFYATIRLEVRRSEQIKNGSDIIGNRTKIKVVKNKVAPPFKLAEVDIMYGKGISRTGELVDMASDKDIIKKSGSWYSYGEERIGQGRENAKLYLSEHPDIEAEVRKKVRTAYGMDGDAAKDDQKDTKDTKDAKGTKSDKDTKATEAKTATKAKDTPAKADKTDAKAKTDAKEAEVDIFDTSDDKA
;
A
#
# COMPACT_ATOMS: atom_id res chain seq x y z
N MET A 1 -35.03 -37.02 -21.19
CA MET A 1 -33.59 -37.15 -20.93
C MET A 1 -33.39 -36.99 -19.44
N ALA A 2 -32.99 -38.09 -18.79
CA ALA A 2 -32.92 -38.17 -17.35
C ALA A 2 -31.83 -37.22 -16.83
N LYS A 3 -32.04 -36.67 -15.63
CA LYS A 3 -31.14 -35.69 -14.99
C LYS A 3 -29.69 -36.20 -14.89
N ASP A 4 -29.51 -37.52 -14.89
CA ASP A 4 -28.20 -38.17 -14.81
C ASP A 4 -27.46 -38.23 -16.16
N GLU A 5 -28.15 -38.42 -17.29
CA GLU A 5 -27.53 -38.34 -18.63
C GLU A 5 -26.93 -36.96 -18.90
N ARG A 6 -27.60 -35.89 -18.45
CA ARG A 6 -27.08 -34.51 -18.55
C ARG A 6 -25.84 -34.29 -17.69
N LYS A 7 -25.76 -34.91 -16.50
CA LYS A 7 -24.59 -34.81 -15.62
C LYS A 7 -23.39 -35.56 -16.20
N GLU A 8 -23.62 -36.72 -16.79
CA GLU A 8 -22.58 -37.53 -17.41
C GLU A 8 -22.01 -36.88 -18.68
N ALA A 9 -22.89 -36.32 -19.52
CA ALA A 9 -22.50 -35.50 -20.67
C ALA A 9 -21.69 -34.27 -20.24
N LEU A 10 -22.12 -33.59 -19.17
CA LEU A 10 -21.38 -32.46 -18.59
C LEU A 10 -20.01 -32.89 -18.06
N ALA A 11 -19.91 -34.00 -17.33
CA ALA A 11 -18.65 -34.50 -16.80
C ALA A 11 -17.66 -34.87 -17.91
N THR A 12 -18.16 -35.47 -19.00
CA THR A 12 -17.36 -35.80 -20.19
C THR A 12 -16.86 -34.53 -20.88
N ALA A 13 -17.72 -33.52 -21.03
CA ALA A 13 -17.34 -32.23 -21.58
C ALA A 13 -16.26 -31.53 -20.72
N LEU A 14 -16.43 -31.50 -19.39
CA LEU A 14 -15.45 -30.93 -18.46
C LEU A 14 -14.08 -31.63 -18.57
N LYS A 15 -14.05 -32.97 -18.56
CA LYS A 15 -12.82 -33.75 -18.75
C LYS A 15 -12.15 -33.47 -20.10
N LYS A 16 -12.94 -33.33 -21.16
CA LYS A 16 -12.41 -33.01 -22.50
C LYS A 16 -11.82 -31.61 -22.55
N ILE A 17 -12.46 -30.63 -21.91
CA ILE A 17 -11.94 -29.26 -21.81
C ILE A 17 -10.63 -29.26 -21.00
N GLU A 18 -10.59 -29.93 -19.84
CA GLU A 18 -9.39 -30.01 -19.01
C GLU A 18 -8.22 -30.72 -19.72
N LYS A 19 -8.51 -31.80 -20.49
CA LYS A 19 -7.50 -32.50 -21.30
C LYS A 19 -6.93 -31.62 -22.41
N ASN A 20 -7.77 -30.81 -23.06
CA ASN A 20 -7.37 -30.00 -24.21
C ASN A 20 -6.69 -28.68 -23.81
N TYR A 21 -7.08 -28.11 -22.67
CA TYR A 21 -6.70 -26.75 -22.28
C TYR A 21 -5.96 -26.67 -20.92
N GLY A 22 -5.74 -27.82 -20.27
CA GLY A 22 -5.01 -27.93 -19.01
C GLY A 22 -5.90 -27.93 -17.76
N LYS A 23 -5.32 -28.34 -16.63
CA LYS A 23 -5.97 -28.28 -15.32
C LYS A 23 -6.36 -26.83 -14.99
N GLY A 24 -7.59 -26.62 -14.52
CA GLY A 24 -8.12 -25.29 -14.18
C GLY A 24 -8.68 -24.47 -15.35
N ALA A 25 -8.68 -25.00 -16.58
CA ALA A 25 -9.31 -24.34 -17.74
C ALA A 25 -10.83 -24.16 -17.58
N ILE A 26 -11.48 -24.99 -16.76
CA ILE A 26 -12.87 -24.87 -16.36
C ILE A 26 -13.06 -25.42 -14.96
N MET A 27 -13.73 -24.67 -14.08
CA MET A 27 -13.99 -25.05 -12.69
C MET A 27 -15.40 -24.61 -12.29
N ARG A 28 -16.01 -25.26 -11.29
CA ARG A 28 -17.26 -24.72 -10.73
C ARG A 28 -16.89 -23.57 -9.81
N MET A 29 -17.69 -22.50 -9.84
CA MET A 29 -17.45 -21.30 -9.06
C MET A 29 -17.49 -21.54 -7.53
N GLY A 30 -18.14 -22.62 -7.07
CA GLY A 30 -18.17 -23.04 -5.68
C GLY A 30 -17.11 -24.07 -5.28
N ASP A 31 -16.31 -24.57 -6.23
CA ASP A 31 -15.15 -25.40 -5.89
C ASP A 31 -14.13 -24.44 -5.23
N LYS A 32 -13.86 -24.64 -3.93
CA LYS A 32 -12.96 -23.79 -3.14
C LYS A 32 -11.52 -23.90 -3.68
N VAL A 33 -11.22 -23.18 -4.74
CA VAL A 33 -9.89 -22.59 -4.93
C VAL A 33 -9.82 -21.50 -3.88
N ASP A 34 -8.73 -21.45 -3.12
CA ASP A 34 -8.51 -20.43 -2.10
C ASP A 34 -8.81 -19.05 -2.68
N THR A 35 -9.99 -18.51 -2.37
CA THR A 35 -10.53 -17.30 -3.00
C THR A 35 -9.94 -16.03 -2.41
N GLN A 36 -9.02 -16.17 -1.44
CA GLN A 36 -8.28 -15.03 -0.92
C GLN A 36 -7.37 -14.50 -2.02
N ILE A 37 -7.64 -13.27 -2.42
CA ILE A 37 -6.84 -12.57 -3.42
C ILE A 37 -5.52 -12.22 -2.74
N SER A 38 -4.44 -12.88 -3.13
CA SER A 38 -3.10 -12.51 -2.67
C SER A 38 -2.77 -11.09 -3.10
N THR A 39 -2.31 -10.28 -2.15
CA THR A 39 -1.99 -8.86 -2.32
C THR A 39 -0.58 -8.56 -1.84
N ILE A 40 -0.04 -7.42 -2.28
CA ILE A 40 1.18 -6.81 -1.77
C ILE A 40 0.82 -5.43 -1.23
N SER A 41 1.33 -5.06 -0.05
CA SER A 41 1.08 -3.74 0.53
C SER A 41 1.44 -2.65 -0.46
N SER A 42 0.70 -1.55 -0.44
CA SER A 42 1.02 -0.36 -1.22
C SER A 42 2.09 0.53 -0.59
N GLY A 43 2.59 0.18 0.61
CA GLY A 43 3.49 1.01 1.41
C GLY A 43 2.75 2.08 2.23
N SER A 44 1.43 2.15 2.10
CA SER A 44 0.53 3.12 2.74
C SER A 44 -0.63 2.38 3.41
N LEU A 45 -0.76 2.53 4.73
CA LEU A 45 -1.82 1.87 5.50
C LEU A 45 -3.21 2.40 5.07
N ALA A 46 -3.31 3.70 4.81
CA ALA A 46 -4.55 4.31 4.37
C ALA A 46 -4.95 3.83 2.96
N LEU A 47 -3.98 3.65 2.05
CA LEU A 47 -4.25 3.12 0.72
C LEU A 47 -4.63 1.63 0.77
N ASP A 48 -3.97 0.82 1.60
CA ASP A 48 -4.33 -0.59 1.77
C ASP A 48 -5.77 -0.77 2.29
N GLU A 49 -6.21 0.10 3.21
CA GLU A 49 -7.61 0.22 3.65
C GLU A 49 -8.56 0.56 2.49
N ALA A 50 -8.19 1.59 1.72
CA ALA A 50 -9.00 2.11 0.63
C ALA A 50 -9.12 1.10 -0.51
N LEU A 51 -8.10 0.25 -0.70
CA LEU A 51 -8.13 -0.87 -1.65
C LEU A 51 -9.06 -2.00 -1.17
N GLY A 52 -9.26 -2.14 0.14
CA GLY A 52 -10.21 -3.07 0.77
C GLY A 52 -9.81 -4.54 0.75
N VAL A 53 -8.66 -4.85 0.15
CA VAL A 53 -8.03 -6.19 0.11
C VAL A 53 -6.62 -6.17 0.72
N GLY A 54 -6.23 -5.08 1.37
CA GLY A 54 -4.94 -4.95 2.05
C GLY A 54 -3.75 -4.69 1.13
N GLY A 55 -3.98 -4.28 -0.12
CA GLY A 55 -2.90 -3.94 -1.06
C GLY A 55 -3.22 -4.19 -2.52
N TYR A 56 -2.18 -4.18 -3.35
CA TYR A 56 -2.25 -4.43 -4.78
C TYR A 56 -2.44 -5.94 -5.06
N PRO A 57 -3.50 -6.34 -5.78
CA PRO A 57 -3.79 -7.75 -6.04
C PRO A 57 -2.83 -8.34 -7.08
N ARG A 58 -2.21 -9.45 -6.72
CA ARG A 58 -1.31 -10.21 -7.61
C ARG A 58 -2.03 -10.70 -8.87
N GLY A 59 -1.30 -10.70 -9.98
CA GLY A 59 -1.79 -11.13 -11.28
C GLY A 59 -2.82 -10.19 -11.90
N ARG A 60 -2.76 -8.89 -11.56
CA ARG A 60 -3.70 -7.87 -12.04
C ARG A 60 -2.98 -6.62 -12.54
N ILE A 61 -3.70 -5.89 -13.38
CA ILE A 61 -3.28 -4.58 -13.89
C ILE A 61 -3.85 -3.48 -12.99
N VAL A 62 -3.01 -2.52 -12.61
CA VAL A 62 -3.33 -1.31 -11.86
C VAL A 62 -2.97 -0.11 -12.73
N GLU A 63 -3.85 0.89 -12.81
CA GLU A 63 -3.52 2.19 -13.42
C GLU A 63 -3.44 3.25 -12.32
N ILE A 64 -2.34 3.99 -12.27
CA ILE A 64 -2.14 5.15 -11.38
C ILE A 64 -2.07 6.38 -12.26
N TYR A 65 -3.02 7.29 -12.14
CA TYR A 65 -3.08 8.49 -12.99
C TYR A 65 -3.38 9.75 -12.18
N GLY A 66 -3.06 10.90 -12.75
CA GLY A 66 -3.17 12.18 -12.06
C GLY A 66 -2.40 13.30 -12.76
N PRO A 67 -2.49 14.53 -12.23
CA PRO A 67 -1.69 15.65 -12.70
C PRO A 67 -0.17 15.39 -12.57
N GLU A 68 0.63 16.24 -13.20
CA GLU A 68 2.07 16.31 -12.91
C GLU A 68 2.32 16.59 -11.41
N SER A 69 3.45 16.09 -10.90
CA SER A 69 3.87 16.30 -9.51
C SER A 69 2.83 15.94 -8.44
N SER A 70 1.88 15.06 -8.77
CA SER A 70 0.84 14.62 -7.83
C SER A 70 1.26 13.48 -6.92
N GLY A 71 2.41 12.83 -7.18
CA GLY A 71 2.91 11.69 -6.40
C GLY A 71 2.71 10.31 -7.05
N LYS A 72 2.34 10.23 -8.33
CA LYS A 72 2.12 8.94 -9.04
C LYS A 72 3.33 8.00 -8.97
N THR A 73 4.51 8.52 -9.35
CA THR A 73 5.78 7.79 -9.33
C THR A 73 6.16 7.41 -7.89
N THR A 74 5.96 8.32 -6.92
CA THR A 74 6.15 8.00 -5.49
C THR A 74 5.31 6.80 -5.05
N VAL A 75 4.01 6.79 -5.36
CA VAL A 75 3.11 5.66 -5.01
C VAL A 75 3.58 4.36 -5.68
N ALA A 76 4.03 4.42 -6.93
CA ALA A 76 4.55 3.23 -7.62
C ALA A 76 5.88 2.73 -7.04
N LEU A 77 6.79 3.63 -6.65
CA LEU A 77 8.07 3.28 -6.03
C LEU A 77 7.88 2.67 -4.64
N HIS A 78 6.87 3.11 -3.87
CA HIS A 78 6.47 2.43 -2.63
C HIS A 78 6.01 0.99 -2.88
N ALA A 79 5.26 0.75 -3.96
CA ALA A 79 4.89 -0.61 -4.38
C ALA A 79 6.12 -1.47 -4.74
N VAL A 80 7.10 -0.87 -5.42
CA VAL A 80 8.38 -1.53 -5.75
C VAL A 80 9.14 -1.91 -4.47
N ALA A 81 9.29 -0.96 -3.54
CA ALA A 81 9.97 -1.16 -2.27
C ALA A 81 9.32 -2.30 -1.46
N GLU A 82 7.98 -2.33 -1.36
CA GLU A 82 7.26 -3.39 -0.65
C GLU A 82 7.41 -4.77 -1.29
N VAL A 83 7.47 -4.85 -2.63
CA VAL A 83 7.75 -6.12 -3.33
C VAL A 83 9.16 -6.61 -3.03
N GLN A 84 10.16 -5.74 -3.13
CA GLN A 84 11.57 -6.11 -2.87
C GLN A 84 11.78 -6.50 -1.41
N ARG A 85 11.11 -5.81 -0.48
CA ARG A 85 11.15 -6.12 0.96
C ARG A 85 10.66 -7.54 1.27
N GLN A 86 9.69 -8.03 0.50
CA GLN A 86 9.18 -9.41 0.60
C GLN A 86 10.02 -10.43 -0.20
N GLY A 87 11.23 -10.05 -0.65
CA GLY A 87 12.11 -10.87 -1.45
C GLY A 87 11.66 -11.06 -2.91
N GLY A 88 10.68 -10.28 -3.37
CA GLY A 88 10.17 -10.32 -4.73
C GLY A 88 11.03 -9.51 -5.70
N THR A 89 10.91 -9.82 -7.00
CA THR A 89 11.64 -9.12 -8.06
C THR A 89 10.77 -8.07 -8.74
N ALA A 90 11.26 -6.85 -8.83
CA ALA A 90 10.58 -5.74 -9.49
C ALA A 90 11.29 -5.30 -10.77
N ALA A 91 10.51 -4.84 -11.75
CA ALA A 91 11.01 -4.23 -12.97
C ALA A 91 10.35 -2.87 -13.20
N TYR A 92 11.09 -1.94 -13.78
CA TYR A 92 10.68 -0.58 -14.07
C TYR A 92 10.96 -0.25 -15.54
N ILE A 93 9.91 0.02 -16.30
CA ILE A 93 9.98 0.49 -17.68
C ILE A 93 9.82 2.02 -17.64
N ASP A 94 10.95 2.73 -17.61
CA ASP A 94 11.03 4.19 -17.56
C ASP A 94 11.02 4.76 -18.98
N ALA A 95 9.83 4.87 -19.56
CA ALA A 95 9.62 5.54 -20.85
C ALA A 95 9.73 7.06 -20.75
N GLU A 96 9.57 7.65 -19.55
CA GLU A 96 9.77 9.09 -19.33
C GLU A 96 11.25 9.49 -19.19
N ASN A 97 12.16 8.51 -19.03
CA ASN A 97 13.60 8.72 -18.77
C ASN A 97 13.84 9.67 -17.57
N ALA A 98 13.01 9.55 -16.54
CA ALA A 98 12.93 10.48 -15.43
C ALA A 98 13.16 9.85 -14.06
N MET A 99 13.51 8.56 -13.99
CA MET A 99 13.76 7.89 -12.72
C MET A 99 15.03 8.45 -12.03
N ASP A 100 14.87 8.90 -10.77
CA ASP A 100 15.96 9.33 -9.89
C ASP A 100 16.34 8.19 -8.92
N PRO A 101 17.52 7.55 -9.08
CA PRO A 101 17.96 6.47 -8.21
C PRO A 101 18.13 6.88 -6.74
N ALA A 102 18.55 8.12 -6.47
CA ALA A 102 18.74 8.59 -5.10
C ALA A 102 17.38 8.75 -4.40
N TYR A 103 16.41 9.34 -5.09
CA TYR A 103 15.04 9.42 -4.58
C TYR A 103 14.44 8.02 -4.36
N ALA A 104 14.56 7.11 -5.32
CA ALA A 104 14.05 5.75 -5.19
C ALA A 104 14.71 4.98 -4.02
N THR A 105 16.02 5.13 -3.83
CA THR A 105 16.74 4.56 -2.67
C THR A 105 16.17 5.07 -1.35
N ASN A 106 15.94 6.38 -1.25
CA ASN A 106 15.34 6.96 -0.05
C ASN A 106 13.90 6.49 0.20
N LEU A 107 13.20 6.01 -0.82
CA LEU A 107 11.87 5.41 -0.68
C LEU A 107 11.93 3.91 -0.31
N GLY A 108 13.12 3.34 -0.20
CA GLY A 108 13.33 1.93 0.14
C GLY A 108 13.41 0.97 -1.02
N VAL A 109 13.59 1.51 -2.23
CA VAL A 109 13.88 0.68 -3.39
C VAL A 109 15.34 0.24 -3.31
N ASN A 110 15.57 -1.06 -3.39
CA ASN A 110 16.89 -1.62 -3.64
C ASN A 110 17.22 -1.43 -5.13
N ILE A 111 18.05 -0.44 -5.43
CA ILE A 111 18.42 -0.07 -6.80
C ILE A 111 19.27 -1.14 -7.47
N ASP A 112 20.12 -1.85 -6.71
CA ASP A 112 21.04 -2.85 -7.26
C ASP A 112 20.27 -4.05 -7.84
N ASP A 113 19.12 -4.38 -7.25
CA ASP A 113 18.26 -5.49 -7.67
C ASP A 113 17.06 -5.05 -8.54
N LEU A 114 16.88 -3.74 -8.79
CA LEU A 114 15.80 -3.23 -9.62
C LEU A 114 16.12 -3.37 -11.12
N LEU A 115 15.31 -4.13 -11.86
CA LEU A 115 15.46 -4.22 -13.30
C LEU A 115 14.92 -2.96 -13.98
N LEU A 116 15.80 -2.08 -14.46
CA LEU A 116 15.43 -0.87 -15.19
C LEU A 116 15.54 -1.07 -16.71
N SER A 117 14.54 -0.59 -17.45
CA SER A 117 14.57 -0.46 -18.90
C SER A 117 14.13 0.94 -19.31
N GLN A 118 14.92 1.59 -20.16
CA GLN A 118 14.62 2.87 -20.80
C GLN A 118 14.42 2.65 -22.30
N PRO A 119 13.19 2.36 -22.75
CA PRO A 119 12.93 2.01 -24.14
C PRO A 119 12.93 3.24 -25.05
N ASP A 120 13.37 3.04 -26.30
CA ASP A 120 13.31 4.03 -27.37
C ASP A 120 11.90 4.19 -27.94
N THR A 121 11.11 3.11 -27.98
CA THR A 121 9.72 3.12 -28.51
C THR A 121 8.72 2.44 -27.59
N GLY A 122 7.44 2.81 -27.75
CA GLY A 122 6.33 2.23 -27.01
C GLY A 122 6.19 0.72 -27.24
N GLU A 123 6.41 0.24 -28.48
CA GLU A 123 6.43 -1.19 -28.80
C GLU A 123 7.53 -1.91 -28.01
N GLN A 124 8.74 -1.39 -28.04
CA GLN A 124 9.89 -1.97 -27.34
C GLN A 124 9.64 -2.05 -25.84
N GLY A 125 9.16 -0.97 -25.22
CA GLY A 125 8.84 -0.97 -23.79
C GLY A 125 7.79 -2.02 -23.41
N LEU A 126 6.75 -2.16 -24.21
CA LEU A 126 5.68 -3.15 -23.98
C LEU A 126 6.13 -4.60 -24.27
N GLU A 127 7.02 -4.81 -25.24
CA GLU A 127 7.63 -6.11 -25.53
C GLU A 127 8.58 -6.55 -24.43
N ILE A 128 9.38 -5.63 -23.88
CA ILE A 128 10.24 -5.89 -22.71
C ILE A 128 9.37 -6.26 -21.50
N ALA A 129 8.31 -5.49 -21.22
CA ALA A 129 7.37 -5.82 -20.17
C ALA A 129 6.73 -7.21 -20.36
N ASP A 130 6.35 -7.57 -21.59
CA ASP A 130 5.76 -8.88 -21.89
C ASP A 130 6.76 -10.03 -21.72
N ALA A 131 8.02 -9.86 -22.14
CA ALA A 131 9.08 -10.84 -21.95
C ALA A 131 9.37 -11.06 -20.46
N LEU A 132 9.50 -9.97 -19.69
CA LEU A 132 9.73 -9.98 -18.25
C LEU A 132 8.59 -10.67 -17.51
N VAL A 133 7.33 -10.29 -17.77
CA VAL A 133 6.16 -10.95 -17.17
C VAL A 133 6.11 -12.43 -17.56
N SER A 134 6.32 -12.75 -18.84
CA SER A 134 6.24 -14.13 -19.35
C SER A 134 7.29 -15.07 -18.78
N SER A 135 8.41 -14.54 -18.28
CA SER A 135 9.44 -15.33 -17.59
C SER A 135 8.91 -15.98 -16.30
N GLY A 136 7.87 -15.40 -15.69
CA GLY A 136 7.36 -15.81 -14.38
C GLY A 136 8.27 -15.44 -13.20
N ALA A 137 9.39 -14.74 -13.45
CA ALA A 137 10.35 -14.34 -12.43
C ALA A 137 10.08 -12.95 -11.84
N ILE A 138 9.10 -12.21 -12.36
CA ILE A 138 8.80 -10.83 -11.95
C ILE A 138 7.51 -10.79 -11.14
N ASP A 139 7.60 -10.26 -9.92
CA ASP A 139 6.47 -10.05 -9.02
C ASP A 139 5.74 -8.75 -9.32
N LEU A 140 6.46 -7.71 -9.76
CA LEU A 140 5.89 -6.41 -10.11
C LEU A 140 6.61 -5.75 -11.28
N VAL A 141 5.84 -5.23 -12.23
CA VAL A 141 6.34 -4.38 -13.32
C VAL A 141 5.64 -3.03 -13.28
N VAL A 142 6.42 -1.95 -13.29
CA VAL A 142 5.92 -0.57 -13.44
C VAL A 142 6.22 -0.10 -14.86
N VAL A 143 5.26 0.55 -15.50
CA VAL A 143 5.42 1.24 -16.79
C VAL A 143 5.16 2.72 -16.58
N ASP A 144 6.22 3.52 -16.62
CA ASP A 144 6.23 4.96 -16.38
C ASP A 144 6.70 5.73 -17.62
N SER A 145 5.82 6.27 -18.46
CA SER A 145 4.37 6.26 -18.35
C SER A 145 3.72 5.90 -19.69
N VAL A 146 2.44 5.55 -19.65
CA VAL A 146 1.65 5.26 -20.86
C VAL A 146 1.67 6.43 -21.84
N ALA A 147 1.75 7.67 -21.35
CA ALA A 147 1.83 8.85 -22.19
C ALA A 147 3.12 8.87 -23.04
N ALA A 148 4.22 8.36 -22.48
CA ALA A 148 5.54 8.30 -23.11
C ALA A 148 5.78 7.03 -23.95
N LEU A 149 4.83 6.09 -24.00
CA LEU A 149 4.89 4.96 -24.93
C LEU A 149 4.54 5.43 -26.36
N VAL A 150 5.47 6.14 -26.99
CA VAL A 150 5.31 6.69 -28.34
C VAL A 150 5.59 5.60 -29.37
N PRO A 151 4.66 5.31 -30.30
CA PRO A 151 4.88 4.30 -31.34
C PRO A 151 6.05 4.65 -32.24
N ARG A 152 6.79 3.64 -32.73
CA ARG A 152 7.94 3.83 -33.63
C ARG A 152 7.63 4.71 -34.84
N ALA A 153 6.49 4.48 -35.48
CA ALA A 153 6.10 5.25 -36.67
C ALA A 153 5.85 6.74 -36.39
N GLU A 154 5.57 7.12 -35.13
CA GLU A 154 5.43 8.52 -34.71
C GLU A 154 6.80 9.15 -34.39
N ILE A 155 7.76 8.34 -33.89
CA ILE A 155 9.14 8.79 -33.64
C ILE A 155 9.92 8.99 -34.94
N GLU A 156 9.74 8.09 -35.92
CA GLU A 156 10.39 8.14 -37.23
C GLU A 156 9.70 9.12 -38.19
N GLY A 157 8.48 9.55 -37.89
CA GLY A 157 7.71 10.52 -38.68
C GLY A 157 8.19 11.96 -38.50
N GLU A 158 7.67 12.86 -39.34
CA GLU A 158 7.98 14.28 -39.24
C GLU A 158 7.04 15.01 -38.26
N MET A 159 7.51 16.10 -37.64
CA MET A 159 6.66 16.93 -36.79
C MET A 159 5.49 17.51 -37.60
N GLY A 160 4.27 17.10 -37.26
CA GLY A 160 3.05 17.49 -37.95
C GLY A 160 2.36 16.35 -38.69
N ASP A 161 3.00 15.19 -38.80
CA ASP A 161 2.38 13.99 -39.35
C ASP A 161 1.20 13.50 -38.50
N ALA A 162 0.13 13.09 -39.19
CA ALA A 162 -1.11 12.69 -38.54
C ALA A 162 -1.09 11.20 -38.16
N HIS A 163 -0.67 10.88 -36.93
CA HIS A 163 -0.68 9.51 -36.39
C HIS A 163 -1.91 9.24 -35.51
N VAL A 164 -3.11 9.40 -36.07
CA VAL A 164 -4.37 9.35 -35.30
C VAL A 164 -4.59 7.97 -34.65
N GLY A 165 -4.55 7.94 -33.32
CA GLY A 165 -4.94 6.78 -32.52
C GLY A 165 -3.95 5.60 -32.53
N LEU A 166 -2.72 5.81 -33.00
CA LEU A 166 -1.71 4.76 -33.09
C LEU A 166 -1.36 4.19 -31.70
N GLN A 167 -1.09 5.05 -30.72
CA GLN A 167 -0.84 4.66 -29.33
C GLN A 167 -2.01 3.88 -28.71
N ALA A 168 -3.26 4.28 -29.00
CA ALA A 168 -4.44 3.58 -28.49
C ALA A 168 -4.57 2.14 -29.04
N ARG A 169 -4.20 1.94 -30.31
CA ARG A 169 -4.16 0.62 -30.95
C ARG A 169 -3.05 -0.25 -30.36
N LEU A 170 -1.86 0.32 -30.19
CA LEU A 170 -0.72 -0.33 -29.55
C LEU A 170 -1.09 -0.84 -28.15
N MET A 171 -1.61 0.05 -27.29
CA MET A 171 -2.04 -0.31 -25.94
C MET A 171 -3.12 -1.40 -25.94
N SER A 172 -4.08 -1.33 -26.87
CA SER A 172 -5.14 -2.34 -26.99
C SER A 172 -4.59 -3.72 -27.35
N GLN A 173 -3.59 -3.78 -28.23
CA GLN A 173 -2.92 -5.02 -28.62
C GLN A 173 -2.07 -5.58 -27.48
N ALA A 174 -1.24 -4.73 -26.87
CA ALA A 174 -0.35 -5.12 -25.79
C ALA A 174 -1.13 -5.65 -24.57
N LEU A 175 -2.14 -4.91 -24.10
CA LEU A 175 -2.95 -5.34 -22.95
C LEU A 175 -3.73 -6.63 -23.21
N ARG A 176 -4.14 -6.90 -24.45
CA ARG A 176 -4.77 -8.16 -24.83
C ARG A 176 -3.82 -9.34 -24.67
N LYS A 177 -2.53 -9.16 -24.97
CA LYS A 177 -1.48 -10.17 -24.80
C LYS A 177 -1.09 -10.31 -23.31
N LEU A 178 -0.73 -9.19 -22.69
CA LEU A 178 -0.23 -9.10 -21.32
C LEU A 178 -1.23 -9.61 -20.28
N SER A 179 -2.51 -9.26 -20.39
CA SER A 179 -3.50 -9.57 -19.34
C SER A 179 -3.62 -11.07 -19.01
N GLY A 180 -3.51 -11.93 -20.02
CA GLY A 180 -3.52 -13.39 -19.82
C GLY A 180 -2.26 -13.89 -19.11
N THR A 181 -1.09 -13.38 -19.51
CA THR A 181 0.20 -13.75 -18.91
C THR A 181 0.31 -13.25 -17.47
N ILE A 182 -0.01 -11.97 -17.22
CA ILE A 182 -0.03 -11.33 -15.89
C ILE A 182 -0.84 -12.18 -14.91
N ASN A 183 -2.04 -12.64 -15.30
CA ASN A 183 -2.87 -13.48 -14.42
C ASN A 183 -2.23 -14.83 -14.08
N LYS A 184 -1.58 -15.46 -15.06
CA LYS A 184 -0.92 -16.76 -14.90
C LYS A 184 0.31 -16.67 -14.01
N THR A 185 1.14 -15.64 -14.20
CA THR A 185 2.42 -15.45 -13.51
C THR A 185 2.27 -14.77 -12.16
N LYS A 186 1.07 -14.26 -11.85
CA LYS A 186 0.78 -13.52 -10.61
C LYS A 186 1.58 -12.22 -10.46
N THR A 187 2.17 -11.73 -11.54
CA THR A 187 2.82 -10.41 -11.60
C THR A 187 1.79 -9.29 -11.40
N ILE A 188 2.15 -8.25 -10.66
CA ILE A 188 1.39 -7.00 -10.57
C ILE A 188 1.90 -6.08 -11.68
N ALA A 189 1.03 -5.55 -12.53
CA ALA A 189 1.42 -4.61 -13.58
C ALA A 189 0.83 -3.23 -13.28
N ILE A 190 1.69 -2.29 -12.89
CA ILE A 190 1.34 -0.89 -12.64
C ILE A 190 1.63 -0.07 -13.89
N PHE A 191 0.62 0.62 -14.40
CA PHE A 191 0.78 1.61 -15.47
C PHE A 191 0.57 2.99 -14.87
N ILE A 192 1.60 3.84 -14.95
CA ILE A 192 1.49 5.26 -14.63
C ILE A 192 0.94 5.98 -15.86
N ASN A 193 0.04 6.92 -15.63
CA ASN A 193 -0.57 7.69 -16.70
C ASN A 193 -0.77 9.15 -16.31
N GLN A 194 -0.89 10.00 -17.32
CA GLN A 194 -1.12 11.42 -17.14
C GLN A 194 -2.59 11.77 -17.38
N ILE A 195 -3.01 12.94 -16.90
CA ILE A 195 -4.28 13.53 -17.30
C ILE A 195 -4.08 14.35 -18.59
N ARG A 196 -5.06 14.24 -19.49
CA ARG A 196 -5.26 15.11 -20.66
C ARG A 196 -6.69 15.58 -20.66
N GLU A 197 -6.97 16.66 -21.37
CA GLU A 197 -8.33 17.16 -21.55
C GLU A 197 -8.86 16.81 -22.94
N LYS A 198 -10.11 16.38 -23.02
CA LYS A 198 -10.82 16.19 -24.27
C LYS A 198 -11.46 17.51 -24.70
N VAL A 199 -10.98 18.06 -25.80
CA VAL A 199 -11.55 19.28 -26.40
C VAL A 199 -13.02 19.06 -26.78
N GLY A 200 -13.86 20.05 -26.51
CA GLY A 200 -15.28 20.06 -26.92
C GLY A 200 -16.26 19.39 -25.95
N VAL A 201 -15.86 19.06 -24.73
CA VAL A 201 -16.77 18.58 -23.68
C VAL A 201 -17.43 19.77 -22.98
N MET A 202 -18.75 19.97 -23.18
CA MET A 202 -19.53 21.04 -22.55
C MET A 202 -20.20 20.62 -21.23
N PHE A 203 -20.29 19.32 -20.94
CA PHE A 203 -20.93 18.78 -19.73
C PHE A 203 -20.15 17.59 -19.17
N GLY A 204 -19.96 17.56 -17.85
CA GLY A 204 -19.15 16.57 -17.15
C GLY A 204 -17.66 16.94 -17.07
N SER A 205 -16.83 16.01 -16.61
CA SER A 205 -15.37 16.22 -16.55
C SER A 205 -14.75 16.06 -17.96
N PRO A 206 -13.93 17.02 -18.42
CA PRO A 206 -13.21 16.91 -19.69
C PRO A 206 -11.99 15.98 -19.59
N GLU A 207 -11.62 15.52 -18.40
CA GLU A 207 -10.39 14.77 -18.18
C GLU A 207 -10.44 13.34 -18.76
N THR A 208 -9.35 12.96 -19.39
CA THR A 208 -9.10 11.62 -19.92
C THR A 208 -7.64 11.22 -19.68
N THR A 209 -7.33 9.96 -19.98
CA THR A 209 -5.97 9.42 -19.90
C THR A 209 -5.49 9.00 -21.30
N PRO A 210 -4.20 9.20 -21.64
CA PRO A 210 -3.54 8.67 -22.84
C PRO A 210 -3.65 7.15 -23.00
N GLY A 211 -3.32 6.64 -24.20
CA GLY A 211 -3.36 5.20 -24.50
C GLY A 211 -4.76 4.64 -24.83
N GLY A 212 -5.74 5.51 -25.08
CA GLY A 212 -7.10 5.11 -25.44
C GLY A 212 -7.91 4.54 -24.26
N ARG A 213 -8.86 3.64 -24.55
CA ARG A 213 -9.80 3.11 -23.53
C ARG A 213 -9.39 1.75 -22.96
N ALA A 214 -8.46 1.05 -23.60
CA ALA A 214 -8.14 -0.34 -23.26
C ALA A 214 -7.70 -0.49 -21.80
N LEU A 215 -6.74 0.34 -21.35
CA LEU A 215 -6.24 0.29 -19.98
C LEU A 215 -7.37 0.48 -18.95
N LYS A 216 -8.29 1.41 -19.20
CA LYS A 216 -9.46 1.63 -18.34
C LYS A 216 -10.31 0.38 -18.15
N PHE A 217 -10.40 -0.51 -19.15
CA PHE A 217 -11.17 -1.76 -19.06
C PHE A 217 -10.37 -2.91 -18.43
N TYR A 218 -9.11 -3.08 -18.84
CA TYR A 218 -8.23 -4.14 -18.35
C TYR A 218 -7.81 -3.94 -16.90
N ALA A 219 -7.58 -2.70 -16.47
CA ALA A 219 -7.22 -2.38 -15.09
C ALA A 219 -8.27 -2.94 -14.11
N THR A 220 -7.79 -3.66 -13.11
CA THR A 220 -8.58 -4.14 -11.96
C THR A 220 -8.79 -3.01 -10.99
N ILE A 221 -7.72 -2.24 -10.73
CA ILE A 221 -7.73 -1.06 -9.88
C ILE A 221 -7.32 0.15 -10.72
N ARG A 222 -7.99 1.28 -10.51
CA ARG A 222 -7.55 2.58 -11.02
C ARG A 222 -7.47 3.56 -9.86
N LEU A 223 -6.32 4.18 -9.69
CA LEU A 223 -6.03 5.17 -8.66
C LEU A 223 -5.89 6.55 -9.31
N GLU A 224 -6.66 7.51 -8.83
CA GLU A 224 -6.49 8.92 -9.16
C GLU A 224 -5.71 9.60 -8.03
N VAL A 225 -4.51 10.07 -8.34
CA VAL A 225 -3.61 10.70 -7.38
C VAL A 225 -3.59 12.21 -7.62
N ARG A 226 -4.00 12.98 -6.62
CA ARG A 226 -4.01 14.45 -6.67
C ARG A 226 -3.35 15.06 -5.44
N ARG A 227 -2.49 16.04 -5.67
CA ARG A 227 -1.99 16.92 -4.62
C ARG A 227 -3.14 17.76 -4.04
N SER A 228 -3.23 17.88 -2.73
CA SER A 228 -4.13 18.80 -2.04
C SER A 228 -3.35 19.98 -1.46
N GLU A 229 -2.95 19.90 -0.19
CA GLU A 229 -2.36 21.00 0.58
C GLU A 229 -0.85 20.85 0.70
N GLN A 230 -0.13 21.98 0.77
CA GLN A 230 1.30 21.97 1.05
C GLN A 230 1.55 21.79 2.55
N ILE A 231 2.47 20.91 2.89
CA ILE A 231 2.94 20.72 4.27
C ILE A 231 4.14 21.63 4.46
N LYS A 232 4.06 22.49 5.48
CA LYS A 232 5.08 23.52 5.76
C LYS A 232 5.69 23.33 7.15
N ASN A 233 6.98 23.58 7.24
CA ASN A 233 7.68 23.77 8.51
C ASN A 233 8.27 25.19 8.51
N GLY A 234 7.63 26.11 9.24
CA GLY A 234 7.94 27.53 9.16
C GLY A 234 7.68 28.08 7.75
N SER A 235 8.73 28.57 7.08
CA SER A 235 8.69 29.06 5.70
C SER A 235 8.80 27.96 4.65
N ASP A 236 9.33 26.79 5.03
CA ASP A 236 9.80 25.80 4.07
C ASP A 236 8.70 24.78 3.76
N ILE A 237 8.52 24.47 2.48
CA ILE A 237 7.57 23.45 2.03
C ILE A 237 8.29 22.11 2.06
N ILE A 238 7.90 21.24 2.99
CA ILE A 238 8.57 19.96 3.25
C ILE A 238 7.83 18.76 2.65
N GLY A 239 6.63 18.98 2.10
CA GLY A 239 5.85 17.93 1.46
C GLY A 239 4.50 18.41 1.00
N ASN A 240 3.65 17.47 0.58
CA ASN A 240 2.26 17.75 0.25
C ASN A 240 1.33 16.66 0.77
N ARG A 241 0.17 17.07 1.27
CA ARG A 241 -0.97 16.17 1.44
C ARG A 241 -1.47 15.77 0.06
N THR A 242 -1.77 14.49 -0.10
CA THR A 242 -2.09 13.86 -1.37
C THR A 242 -3.32 12.98 -1.19
N LYS A 243 -4.27 13.12 -2.09
CA LYS A 243 -5.51 12.36 -2.15
C LYS A 243 -5.38 11.27 -3.20
N ILE A 244 -5.52 10.02 -2.79
CA ILE A 244 -5.47 8.84 -3.66
C ILE A 244 -6.88 8.23 -3.68
N LYS A 245 -7.63 8.46 -4.76
CA LYS A 245 -9.00 7.98 -4.91
C LYS A 245 -9.03 6.69 -5.72
N VAL A 246 -9.69 5.66 -5.19
CA VAL A 246 -9.90 4.39 -5.90
C VAL A 246 -11.06 4.53 -6.88
N VAL A 247 -10.83 5.06 -8.06
CA VAL A 247 -11.92 5.32 -9.04
C VAL A 247 -12.45 4.06 -9.73
N LYS A 248 -11.72 2.95 -9.63
CA LYS A 248 -12.17 1.63 -10.06
C LYS A 248 -11.56 0.57 -9.17
N ASN A 249 -12.37 -0.40 -8.77
CA ASN A 249 -11.94 -1.58 -8.03
C ASN A 249 -12.82 -2.76 -8.45
N LYS A 250 -12.22 -3.86 -8.90
CA LYS A 250 -12.94 -5.10 -9.26
C LYS A 250 -12.81 -6.20 -8.19
N VAL A 251 -12.10 -5.93 -7.10
CA VAL A 251 -11.80 -6.91 -6.04
C VAL A 251 -12.38 -6.50 -4.68
N ALA A 252 -12.67 -5.22 -4.50
CA ALA A 252 -13.39 -4.67 -3.35
C ALA A 252 -14.30 -3.50 -3.81
N PRO A 253 -15.14 -2.94 -2.92
CA PRO A 253 -15.91 -1.73 -3.22
C PRO A 253 -15.02 -0.56 -3.69
N PRO A 254 -15.36 0.10 -4.82
CA PRO A 254 -14.62 1.26 -5.30
C PRO A 254 -14.99 2.56 -4.57
N PHE A 255 -14.35 3.66 -4.96
CA PHE A 255 -14.60 5.06 -4.58
C PHE A 255 -14.17 5.46 -3.16
N LYS A 256 -13.50 4.58 -2.43
CA LYS A 256 -12.78 4.96 -1.22
C LYS A 256 -11.64 5.95 -1.54
N LEU A 257 -11.28 6.75 -0.55
CA LEU A 257 -10.25 7.78 -0.61
C LEU A 257 -9.22 7.50 0.49
N ALA A 258 -7.96 7.45 0.13
CA ALA A 258 -6.84 7.53 1.06
C ALA A 258 -6.25 8.95 1.01
N GLU A 259 -6.04 9.55 2.18
CA GLU A 259 -5.30 10.81 2.30
C GLU A 259 -3.96 10.51 2.96
N VAL A 260 -2.88 10.88 2.29
CA VAL A 260 -1.51 10.59 2.73
C VAL A 260 -0.65 11.85 2.65
N ASP A 261 0.39 11.91 3.47
CA ASP A 261 1.43 12.94 3.34
C ASP A 261 2.58 12.39 2.49
N ILE A 262 2.91 13.07 1.40
CA ILE A 262 4.13 12.80 0.63
C ILE A 262 5.17 13.84 1.06
N MET A 263 6.15 13.39 1.84
CA MET A 263 7.28 14.18 2.31
C MET A 263 8.39 14.15 1.28
N TYR A 264 8.93 15.32 0.92
CA TYR A 264 10.01 15.39 -0.06
C TYR A 264 11.25 14.65 0.42
N GLY A 265 11.84 13.83 -0.45
CA GLY A 265 13.00 13.00 -0.12
C GLY A 265 12.73 11.78 0.77
N LYS A 266 11.53 11.62 1.36
CA LYS A 266 11.19 10.47 2.22
C LYS A 266 10.02 9.62 1.70
N GLY A 267 9.15 10.18 0.85
CA GLY A 267 7.98 9.48 0.33
C GLY A 267 6.76 9.57 1.25
N ILE A 268 5.95 8.51 1.30
CA ILE A 268 4.69 8.50 2.07
C ILE A 268 5.01 8.39 3.57
N SER A 269 4.47 9.30 4.38
CA SER A 269 4.66 9.30 5.84
C SER A 269 3.74 8.29 6.53
N ARG A 270 4.29 7.13 6.90
CA ARG A 270 3.59 6.07 7.63
C ARG A 270 3.02 6.56 8.97
N THR A 271 3.80 7.35 9.70
CA THR A 271 3.41 7.93 11.00
C THR A 271 2.30 8.96 10.82
N GLY A 272 2.32 9.77 9.76
CA GLY A 272 1.25 10.69 9.42
C GLY A 272 -0.08 10.00 9.15
N GLU A 273 -0.06 8.92 8.37
CA GLU A 273 -1.25 8.09 8.13
C GLU A 273 -1.76 7.45 9.42
N LEU A 274 -0.85 6.92 10.23
CA LEU A 274 -1.21 6.24 11.47
C LEU A 274 -1.92 7.18 12.45
N VAL A 275 -1.42 8.41 12.64
CA VAL A 275 -2.05 9.41 13.50
C VAL A 275 -3.45 9.75 13.01
N ASP A 276 -3.61 9.96 11.70
CA ASP A 276 -4.90 10.32 11.10
C ASP A 276 -5.91 9.17 11.27
N MET A 277 -5.53 7.94 10.90
CA MET A 277 -6.38 6.76 11.05
C MET A 277 -6.70 6.41 12.51
N ALA A 278 -5.75 6.58 13.42
CA ALA A 278 -5.97 6.36 14.85
C ALA A 278 -6.92 7.42 15.44
N SER A 279 -6.86 8.65 14.96
CA SER A 279 -7.76 9.72 15.36
C SER A 279 -9.18 9.47 14.86
N ASP A 280 -9.34 9.01 13.63
CA ASP A 280 -10.64 8.68 13.03
C ASP A 280 -11.36 7.54 13.76
N LYS A 281 -10.62 6.67 14.46
CA LYS A 281 -11.15 5.55 15.25
C LYS A 281 -11.18 5.81 16.76
N ASP A 282 -10.97 7.06 17.19
CA ASP A 282 -10.91 7.46 18.60
C ASP A 282 -9.85 6.68 19.43
N ILE A 283 -8.85 6.08 18.77
CA ILE A 283 -7.70 5.41 19.42
C ILE A 283 -6.76 6.48 19.98
N ILE A 284 -6.46 7.49 19.16
CA ILE A 284 -5.82 8.73 19.61
C ILE A 284 -6.94 9.77 19.77
N LYS A 285 -7.10 10.30 20.98
CA LYS A 285 -8.12 11.30 21.28
C LYS A 285 -7.63 12.69 20.91
N LYS A 286 -8.49 13.44 20.22
CA LYS A 286 -8.25 14.85 19.87
C LYS A 286 -9.10 15.77 20.74
N SER A 287 -8.45 16.58 21.58
CA SER A 287 -9.09 17.62 22.41
C SER A 287 -8.62 19.00 21.98
N GLY A 288 -9.38 19.64 21.09
CA GLY A 288 -8.96 20.89 20.45
C GLY A 288 -7.74 20.66 19.56
N SER A 289 -6.61 21.30 19.90
CA SER A 289 -5.33 21.08 19.22
C SER A 289 -4.48 19.97 19.83
N TRP A 290 -4.86 19.40 20.97
CA TRP A 290 -4.08 18.36 21.65
C TRP A 290 -4.46 16.95 21.20
N TYR A 291 -3.45 16.11 20.99
CA TYR A 291 -3.57 14.67 20.75
C TYR A 291 -3.16 13.92 22.02
N SER A 292 -3.89 12.86 22.35
CA SER A 292 -3.64 12.06 23.55
C SER A 292 -3.86 10.58 23.28
N TYR A 293 -3.00 9.74 23.82
CA TYR A 293 -3.11 8.29 23.74
C TYR A 293 -3.24 7.74 25.16
N GLY A 294 -4.34 7.05 25.44
CA GLY A 294 -4.70 6.70 26.82
C GLY A 294 -4.89 7.96 27.68
N GLU A 295 -4.08 8.08 28.74
CA GLU A 295 -4.05 9.25 29.63
C GLU A 295 -2.91 10.23 29.28
N GLU A 296 -2.00 9.84 28.39
CA GLU A 296 -0.81 10.61 28.06
C GLU A 296 -1.05 11.59 26.91
N ARG A 297 -0.52 12.82 27.05
CA ARG A 297 -0.56 13.83 25.99
C ARG A 297 0.66 13.65 25.08
N ILE A 298 0.42 13.09 23.91
CA ILE A 298 1.46 12.77 22.92
C ILE A 298 1.88 13.99 22.07
N GLY A 299 1.09 15.05 22.02
CA GLY A 299 1.51 16.26 21.31
C GLY A 299 0.43 17.33 21.14
N GLN A 300 0.87 18.58 20.98
CA GLN A 300 0.01 19.68 20.56
C GLN A 300 0.14 19.87 19.05
N GLY A 301 -0.91 19.58 18.30
CA GLY A 301 -0.92 19.57 16.85
C GLY A 301 -0.46 18.23 16.27
N ARG A 302 -0.85 18.00 15.01
CA ARG A 302 -0.65 16.73 14.31
C ARG A 302 0.83 16.40 14.11
N GLU A 303 1.65 17.36 13.73
CA GLU A 303 3.08 17.13 13.48
C GLU A 303 3.85 16.73 14.76
N ASN A 304 3.48 17.28 15.92
CA ASN A 304 4.08 16.87 17.19
C ASN A 304 3.65 15.46 17.61
N ALA A 305 2.39 15.07 17.32
CA ALA A 305 1.95 13.70 17.56
C ALA A 305 2.67 12.70 16.65
N LYS A 306 2.93 13.06 15.39
CA LYS A 306 3.75 12.27 14.46
C LYS A 306 5.17 12.07 15.01
N LEU A 307 5.81 13.17 15.41
CA LEU A 307 7.16 13.15 15.98
C LEU A 307 7.23 12.24 17.21
N TYR A 308 6.25 12.35 18.11
CA TYR A 308 6.20 11.50 19.30
C TYR A 308 6.13 10.00 18.95
N LEU A 309 5.29 9.61 17.98
CA LEU A 309 5.22 8.20 17.55
C LEU A 309 6.52 7.75 16.87
N SER A 310 7.18 8.59 16.07
CA SER A 310 8.49 8.29 15.50
C SER A 310 9.57 8.09 16.58
N GLU A 311 9.48 8.81 17.70
CA GLU A 311 10.40 8.71 18.84
C GLU A 311 10.09 7.54 19.80
N HIS A 312 8.88 6.97 19.74
CA HIS A 312 8.41 5.88 20.60
C HIS A 312 7.89 4.69 19.78
N PRO A 313 8.79 3.84 19.22
CA PRO A 313 8.42 2.73 18.34
C PRO A 313 7.51 1.67 18.97
N ASP A 314 7.61 1.48 20.29
CA ASP A 314 6.77 0.58 21.06
C ASP A 314 5.30 1.03 21.08
N ILE A 315 5.08 2.34 21.30
CA ILE A 315 3.75 2.95 21.25
C ILE A 315 3.23 2.97 19.81
N GLU A 316 4.08 3.30 18.84
CA GLU A 316 3.72 3.27 17.41
C GLU A 316 3.24 1.89 16.99
N ALA A 317 3.95 0.82 17.35
CA ALA A 317 3.57 -0.55 17.03
C ALA A 317 2.24 -0.95 17.69
N GLU A 318 2.03 -0.54 18.95
CA GLU A 318 0.76 -0.78 19.66
C GLU A 318 -0.42 -0.07 18.98
N VAL A 319 -0.26 1.21 18.67
CA VAL A 319 -1.27 2.02 17.98
C VAL A 319 -1.57 1.44 16.60
N ARG A 320 -0.53 1.07 15.85
CA ARG A 320 -0.64 0.42 14.54
C ARG A 320 -1.44 -0.88 14.60
N LYS A 321 -1.16 -1.75 15.57
CA LYS A 321 -1.95 -2.98 15.77
C LYS A 321 -3.42 -2.68 16.08
N LYS A 322 -3.69 -1.70 16.95
CA LYS A 322 -5.06 -1.27 17.27
C LYS A 322 -5.78 -0.70 16.05
N VAL A 323 -5.12 0.11 15.24
CA VAL A 323 -5.66 0.67 13.99
C VAL A 323 -5.98 -0.45 13.01
N ARG A 324 -5.04 -1.37 12.73
CA ARG A 324 -5.27 -2.50 11.82
C ARG A 324 -6.47 -3.35 12.25
N THR A 325 -6.59 -3.61 13.56
CA THR A 325 -7.74 -4.32 14.14
C THR A 325 -9.05 -3.52 13.95
N ALA A 326 -9.05 -2.21 14.22
CA ALA A 326 -10.24 -1.35 14.12
C ALA A 326 -10.74 -1.14 12.68
N TYR A 327 -9.87 -1.31 11.68
CA TYR A 327 -10.21 -1.30 10.26
C TYR A 327 -10.42 -2.71 9.68
N GLY A 328 -10.28 -3.77 10.48
CA GLY A 328 -10.50 -5.15 10.05
C GLY A 328 -9.47 -5.64 9.03
N MET A 329 -8.24 -5.11 9.06
CA MET A 329 -7.17 -5.47 8.14
C MET A 329 -6.52 -6.82 8.49
N ASP A 330 -6.53 -7.17 9.77
CA ASP A 330 -6.08 -8.47 10.27
C ASP A 330 -7.30 -9.38 10.30
N GLY A 331 -7.72 -9.90 9.14
CA GLY A 331 -8.97 -10.65 9.00
C GLY A 331 -9.06 -11.84 9.95
N ASP A 332 -10.15 -11.95 10.72
CA ASP A 332 -10.63 -13.04 11.62
C ASP A 332 -9.62 -13.92 12.41
N ALA A 333 -8.32 -13.64 12.39
CA ALA A 333 -7.30 -14.31 13.19
C ALA A 333 -7.36 -13.88 14.67
N ALA A 334 -8.00 -12.74 14.96
CA ALA A 334 -8.18 -12.22 16.31
C ALA A 334 -9.44 -12.74 17.04
N LYS A 335 -10.24 -13.63 16.43
CA LYS A 335 -11.48 -14.16 17.05
C LYS A 335 -11.30 -15.45 17.85
N ASP A 336 -10.13 -16.10 17.80
CA ASP A 336 -9.88 -17.33 18.57
C ASP A 336 -9.35 -17.07 19.99
N ASP A 337 -8.69 -15.93 20.26
CA ASP A 337 -8.09 -15.66 21.57
C ASP A 337 -9.07 -15.17 22.66
N GLN A 338 -10.36 -15.01 22.35
CA GLN A 338 -11.38 -14.58 23.33
C GLN A 338 -12.38 -15.67 23.74
N LYS A 339 -12.26 -16.91 23.25
CA LYS A 339 -13.17 -18.00 23.66
C LYS A 339 -12.68 -18.84 24.84
N ASP A 340 -11.39 -18.80 25.19
CA ASP A 340 -10.83 -19.71 26.21
C ASP A 340 -10.83 -19.17 27.66
N THR A 341 -11.48 -18.04 27.95
CA THR A 341 -11.57 -17.51 29.33
C THR A 341 -12.97 -17.50 29.95
N LYS A 342 -13.98 -18.15 29.32
CA LYS A 342 -15.34 -18.21 29.89
C LYS A 342 -15.86 -19.56 30.37
N ASP A 343 -15.15 -20.67 30.14
CA ASP A 343 -15.57 -21.99 30.61
C ASP A 343 -14.61 -22.55 31.67
N THR A 344 -14.55 -21.93 32.84
CA THR A 344 -14.11 -22.61 34.07
C THR A 344 -14.62 -21.92 35.34
N LYS A 345 -15.94 -21.74 35.42
CA LYS A 345 -16.64 -21.69 36.71
C LYS A 345 -17.95 -22.44 36.56
N ASP A 346 -17.97 -23.69 37.00
CA ASP A 346 -18.99 -24.23 37.92
C ASP A 346 -18.95 -25.77 37.95
N ALA A 347 -18.31 -26.33 38.99
CA ALA A 347 -18.75 -27.60 39.59
C ALA A 347 -18.08 -27.88 40.95
N LYS A 348 -18.90 -27.78 42.01
CA LYS A 348 -18.89 -28.57 43.27
C LYS A 348 -17.71 -28.47 44.25
N GLY A 349 -17.91 -27.73 45.33
CA GLY A 349 -18.59 -28.27 46.52
C GLY A 349 -17.82 -29.15 47.53
N THR A 350 -17.52 -28.54 48.68
CA THR A 350 -17.65 -29.01 50.09
C THR A 350 -16.59 -29.87 50.80
N LYS A 351 -16.15 -29.29 51.95
CA LYS A 351 -15.90 -29.81 53.33
C LYS A 351 -14.46 -29.95 53.85
N SER A 352 -14.26 -29.32 55.03
CA SER A 352 -13.51 -29.76 56.24
C SER A 352 -11.98 -29.83 56.10
N ASP A 353 -11.11 -29.47 57.05
CA ASP A 353 -11.17 -28.97 58.43
C ASP A 353 -9.78 -28.40 58.79
N LYS A 354 -9.76 -27.46 59.74
CA LYS A 354 -8.79 -27.22 60.84
C LYS A 354 -7.27 -27.06 60.67
N ASP A 355 -6.80 -26.14 61.54
CA ASP A 355 -5.52 -26.12 62.29
C ASP A 355 -4.26 -25.70 61.50
N THR A 356 -3.36 -24.81 61.94
CA THR A 356 -3.15 -24.01 63.17
C THR A 356 -2.03 -22.98 62.87
N LYS A 357 -1.95 -21.89 63.67
CA LYS A 357 -0.74 -21.17 64.18
C LYS A 357 0.52 -21.08 63.29
N ALA A 358 1.26 -19.96 63.17
CA ALA A 358 1.62 -18.96 64.17
C ALA A 358 2.47 -17.83 63.51
N THR A 359 2.39 -16.61 64.06
CA THR A 359 3.49 -15.67 64.47
C THR A 359 4.88 -15.83 63.82
N GLU A 360 5.68 -14.81 63.48
CA GLU A 360 5.91 -13.46 64.03
C GLU A 360 6.90 -12.75 63.07
N ALA A 361 6.68 -11.47 62.71
CA ALA A 361 7.49 -10.31 63.12
C ALA A 361 9.03 -10.40 62.95
N LYS A 362 9.61 -9.49 62.14
CA LYS A 362 10.49 -8.40 62.64
C LYS A 362 10.98 -7.45 61.55
N THR A 363 10.57 -6.20 61.76
CA THR A 363 11.18 -4.89 61.49
C THR A 363 12.71 -4.80 61.54
N ALA A 364 13.29 -3.92 60.69
CA ALA A 364 14.25 -2.86 61.06
C ALA A 364 14.81 -2.16 59.78
N THR A 365 14.34 -0.96 59.40
CA THR A 365 14.86 0.41 59.69
C THR A 365 16.08 0.92 58.88
N LYS A 366 15.80 2.00 58.12
CA LYS A 366 16.48 3.32 58.00
C LYS A 366 17.98 3.44 57.68
N ALA A 367 18.27 4.24 56.65
CA ALA A 367 18.98 5.55 56.72
C ALA A 367 18.98 6.22 55.33
N LYS A 368 18.14 7.24 55.09
CA LYS A 368 18.54 8.65 54.82
C LYS A 368 20.04 8.97 54.97
N ASP A 369 20.61 9.57 53.92
CA ASP A 369 21.25 10.89 54.06
C ASP A 369 21.36 11.64 52.73
N THR A 370 21.07 12.93 52.80
CA THR A 370 21.40 13.99 51.83
C THR A 370 21.86 15.17 52.68
N PRO A 371 22.90 15.88 52.26
CA PRO A 371 22.80 17.34 52.13
C PRO A 371 23.63 17.83 50.92
N ALA A 372 23.58 19.05 50.39
CA ALA A 372 22.70 20.20 50.42
C ALA A 372 23.20 21.18 49.31
N LYS A 373 22.28 22.03 48.84
CA LYS A 373 22.36 23.27 48.05
C LYS A 373 23.70 24.02 47.85
N ALA A 374 23.84 24.61 46.64
CA ALA A 374 24.09 26.04 46.28
C ALA A 374 24.66 26.09 44.85
N ASP A 375 24.50 27.05 43.94
CA ASP A 375 23.70 28.27 43.73
C ASP A 375 23.80 28.58 42.20
N LYS A 376 22.96 29.49 41.73
CA LYS A 376 22.70 29.98 40.35
C LYS A 376 23.91 30.17 39.40
N THR A 377 23.66 30.01 38.09
CA THR A 377 23.84 31.09 37.09
C THR A 377 23.27 30.71 35.73
N ASP A 378 22.68 31.72 35.08
CA ASP A 378 22.15 31.73 33.72
C ASP A 378 23.19 31.34 32.66
N ALA A 379 22.79 30.50 31.70
CA ALA A 379 23.34 30.56 30.34
C ALA A 379 22.37 29.87 29.36
N LYS A 380 21.71 30.70 28.54
CA LYS A 380 21.14 30.31 27.25
C LYS A 380 22.21 29.60 26.42
N ALA A 381 21.97 28.36 26.03
CA ALA A 381 22.70 27.73 24.93
C ALA A 381 21.74 26.84 24.12
N LYS A 382 21.59 27.27 22.87
CA LYS A 382 21.07 26.58 21.68
C LYS A 382 20.96 25.06 21.83
N THR A 383 19.74 24.56 21.74
CA THR A 383 19.47 23.18 21.31
C THR A 383 19.37 23.19 19.80
N ASP A 384 20.46 22.84 19.13
CA ASP A 384 20.43 22.42 17.74
C ASP A 384 19.54 21.17 17.64
N ALA A 385 18.58 21.23 16.72
CA ALA A 385 17.68 20.14 16.41
C ALA A 385 18.49 18.97 15.86
N LYS A 386 18.52 17.88 16.63
CA LYS A 386 18.96 16.57 16.15
C LYS A 386 17.84 16.07 15.24
N GLU A 387 18.00 16.20 13.92
CA GLU A 387 17.10 15.57 12.96
C GLU A 387 17.16 14.06 13.19
N ALA A 388 16.05 13.49 13.67
CA ALA A 388 15.88 12.07 13.84
C ALA A 388 15.63 11.43 12.47
N GLU A 389 16.59 10.64 12.03
CA GLU A 389 16.58 9.81 10.85
C GLU A 389 15.82 8.50 11.14
N VAL A 390 14.49 8.59 11.36
CA VAL A 390 13.63 7.40 11.55
C VAL A 390 12.24 7.69 11.00
N ASP A 391 12.05 7.48 9.70
CA ASP A 391 10.69 7.54 9.11
C ASP A 391 10.47 6.56 7.96
N ILE A 392 11.49 5.76 7.60
CA ILE A 392 11.47 5.02 6.33
C ILE A 392 11.39 3.50 6.54
N PHE A 393 11.89 2.94 7.65
CA PHE A 393 11.87 1.47 7.86
C PHE A 393 11.64 1.08 9.32
N ASP A 394 10.56 0.32 9.54
CA ASP A 394 10.40 -0.55 10.70
C ASP A 394 10.63 -1.99 10.24
N THR A 395 11.59 -2.67 10.86
CA THR A 395 12.01 -4.06 10.56
C THR A 395 11.15 -5.11 11.29
N SER A 396 10.03 -4.74 11.93
CA SER A 396 9.22 -5.66 12.73
C SER A 396 8.29 -6.60 11.94
N ASP A 397 8.15 -6.39 10.63
CA ASP A 397 7.39 -7.25 9.72
C ASP A 397 8.24 -8.46 9.30
N ASP A 398 8.37 -9.46 10.17
CA ASP A 398 8.74 -10.82 9.77
C ASP A 398 8.39 -11.81 10.88
N LYS A 399 7.10 -12.20 10.90
CA LYS A 399 6.58 -13.52 11.32
C LYS A 399 5.06 -13.45 11.43
N ALA A 400 4.38 -13.81 10.34
CA ALA A 400 3.05 -14.42 10.39
C ALA A 400 3.01 -15.54 9.36
#